data_AF-A0A7G9LPR5-F1
#
_entry.id   AF-A0A7G9LPR5-F1
#
_cell.length_a   1.000
_cell.length_b   1.000
_cell.length_c   1.000
_cell.angle_alpha   90.00
_cell.angle_beta   90.00
_cell.angle_gamma   90.00
#
_symmetry.space_group_name_H-M   'P 1'
#
loop_
_entity.id
_entity.type
_entity.pdbx_description
1 polymer ?
#
loop_
_entity_poly.entity_id
_entity_poly.type
_entity_poly.pdbx_seq_one_letter_code
_entity_poly.pdbx_strand_id
1 'polypeptide(L)' 'MEDKFIQSGEIEKYISIGKTKITEIIKSGKFVKPILIDGFSYPLYSVLEIQKWMQEQKQKRHI' A
#
# COMPACT_ATOMS: atom_id res chain seq x y z
N MET A 1 -17.77 -1.88 -3.74
CA MET A 1 -16.80 -0.86 -4.20
C MET A 1 -15.99 -1.48 -5.30
N GLU A 2 -15.85 -0.81 -6.44
CA GLU A 2 -14.89 -1.20 -7.46
C GLU A 2 -13.48 -0.94 -6.93
N ASP A 3 -12.62 -1.95 -7.00
CA ASP A 3 -11.22 -1.80 -6.61
C ASP A 3 -10.46 -1.01 -7.67
N LYS A 4 -9.49 -0.21 -7.22
CA LYS A 4 -8.63 0.58 -8.11
C LYS A 4 -7.18 0.26 -7.80
N PHE A 5 -6.35 0.32 -8.83
CA PHE A 5 -4.91 0.22 -8.67
C PHE A 5 -4.29 1.61 -8.55
N ILE A 6 -3.36 1.74 -7.62
CA ILE A 6 -2.49 2.91 -7.49
C ILE A 6 -1.02 2.49 -7.53
N GLN A 7 -0.16 3.39 -8.01
CA GLN A 7 1.28 3.12 -8.08
C GLN A 7 1.95 3.33 -6.72
N SER A 8 3.13 2.72 -6.51
CA SER A 8 3.97 2.96 -5.30
C SER A 8 4.11 4.44 -4.93
N GLY A 9 4.28 5.32 -5.92
CA GLY A 9 4.45 6.76 -5.70
C GLY A 9 3.18 7.46 -5.23
N GLU A 10 2.00 6.90 -5.51
CA GLU A 10 0.72 7.46 -5.10
C GLU A 10 0.31 7.01 -3.69
N ILE A 11 0.85 5.88 -3.22
CA ILE A 11 0.58 5.35 -1.88
C ILE A 11 0.92 6.40 -0.82
N GLU A 12 2.06 7.08 -0.93
CA GLU A 12 2.49 8.14 0.00
C GLU A 12 1.37 9.16 0.25
N LYS A 13 0.77 9.66 -0.84
CA LYS A 13 -0.32 10.64 -0.76
C LYS A 13 -1.59 9.99 -0.21
N TYR A 14 -1.86 8.75 -0.59
CA TYR A 14 -3.06 8.03 -0.17
C TYR A 14 -3.11 7.76 1.33
N ILE A 15 -2.00 7.29 1.92
CA ILE A 15 -1.94 6.95 3.36
C ILE A 15 -1.36 8.07 4.23
N SER A 16 -0.89 9.17 3.63
CA SER A 16 -0.24 10.30 4.31
C SER A 16 0.98 9.88 5.16
N ILE A 17 1.79 8.94 4.66
CA ILE A 17 3.06 8.52 5.27
C ILE A 17 4.20 8.93 4.33
N GLY A 18 5.21 9.60 4.88
CA GLY A 18 6.35 10.09 4.08
C GLY A 18 7.05 8.98 3.28
N LYS A 19 7.44 9.30 2.04
CA LYS A 19 8.03 8.39 1.04
C LYS A 19 9.05 7.41 1.60
N THR A 20 9.99 7.89 2.40
CA THR A 20 11.07 7.07 2.96
C THR A 20 10.50 5.95 3.82
N LYS A 21 9.57 6.27 4.73
CA LYS A 21 8.99 5.30 5.66
C LYS A 21 8.11 4.29 4.94
N ILE A 22 7.28 4.71 4.00
CA ILE A 22 6.46 3.76 3.24
C ILE A 22 7.34 2.83 2.38
N THR A 23 8.42 3.34 1.80
CA THR A 23 9.38 2.51 1.06
C THR A 23 10.04 1.48 1.97
N GLU A 24 10.44 1.85 3.19
CA GLU A 24 10.97 0.91 4.18
C GLU A 24 9.95 -0.17 4.55
N ILE A 25 8.68 0.20 4.78
CA ILE A 25 7.61 -0.74 5.13
C ILE A 25 7.35 -1.71 3.98
N ILE A 26 7.27 -1.22 2.74
CA ILE A 26 7.12 -2.06 1.54
C ILE A 26 8.29 -3.05 1.43
N LYS A 27 9.53 -2.56 1.55
CA LYS A 27 10.74 -3.41 1.50
C LYS A 27 10.80 -4.44 2.63
N SER A 28 10.25 -4.13 3.79
CA SER A 28 10.20 -5.06 4.93
C SER A 28 9.18 -6.20 4.74
N GLY A 29 8.37 -6.18 3.68
CA GLY A 29 7.31 -7.16 3.44
C GLY A 29 6.12 -7.04 4.40
N LYS A 30 6.05 -5.95 5.18
CA LYS A 30 4.96 -5.66 6.14
C LYS A 30 3.83 -4.83 5.54
N PHE A 31 3.91 -4.53 4.25
CA PHE A 31 2.87 -3.84 3.48
C PHE A 31 2.13 -4.80 2.56
N VAL A 32 1.09 -4.29 1.90
CA VAL A 32 0.38 -4.96 0.79
C VAL A 32 1.39 -5.39 -0.28
N LYS A 33 1.20 -6.60 -0.83
CA LYS A 33 2.07 -7.12 -1.87
C LYS A 33 1.85 -6.36 -3.19
N PRO A 34 2.92 -5.99 -3.90
CA PRO A 34 2.78 -5.37 -5.20
C PRO A 34 2.21 -6.36 -6.23
N ILE A 35 1.36 -5.85 -7.10
CA ILE A 35 0.85 -6.53 -8.28
C ILE A 35 1.71 -6.11 -9.46
N LEU A 36 2.33 -7.08 -10.12
CA LEU A 36 3.14 -6.89 -11.31
C LEU A 36 2.29 -7.29 -12.51
N ILE A 37 1.99 -6.32 -13.38
CA ILE A 37 1.26 -6.54 -14.63
C ILE A 37 2.26 -6.42 -15.78
N ASP A 38 2.26 -7.41 -16.67
CA ASP A 38 3.11 -7.40 -17.85
C ASP A 38 2.83 -6.15 -18.70
N GLY A 39 3.88 -5.46 -19.13
CA GLY A 39 3.79 -4.15 -19.81
C GLY A 39 3.71 -2.92 -18.90
N PHE A 40 3.67 -3.08 -17.56
CA PHE A 40 3.78 -1.96 -16.62
C PHE A 40 5.16 -1.93 -15.95
N SER A 41 5.85 -0.78 -16.06
CA SER A 41 7.19 -0.58 -15.46
C SER A 41 7.18 -0.38 -13.94
N TYR A 42 6.00 -0.26 -13.32
CA TYR A 42 5.87 0.06 -11.90
C TYR A 42 4.96 -0.94 -11.18
N PRO A 43 5.29 -1.32 -9.93
CA PRO A 43 4.40 -2.12 -9.11
C PRO A 43 3.12 -1.35 -8.77
N LEU A 44 2.00 -2.04 -8.90
CA LEU A 44 0.66 -1.55 -8.61
C LEU A 44 0.15 -2.16 -7.30
N TYR A 45 -0.81 -1.48 -6.67
CA TYR A 45 -1.39 -1.89 -5.41
C TYR A 45 -2.89 -1.68 -5.42
N SER A 46 -3.62 -2.66 -4.91
CA SER A 46 -5.06 -2.55 -4.68
C SER A 46 -5.35 -1.52 -3.59
N VAL A 47 -6.23 -0.55 -3.89
CA VAL A 47 -6.71 0.40 -2.90
C VAL A 47 -7.45 -0.31 -1.76
N LEU A 48 -8.26 -1.33 -2.05
CA LEU A 48 -8.96 -2.09 -1.01
C LEU A 48 -7.99 -2.82 -0.08
N GLU A 49 -6.93 -3.42 -0.61
CA GLU A 49 -5.91 -4.07 0.22
C GLU A 49 -5.18 -3.06 1.11
N ILE A 50 -4.86 -1.88 0.58
CA ILE A 50 -4.24 -0.80 1.38
C ILE A 50 -5.18 -0.34 2.49
N GLN A 51 -6.47 -0.15 2.19
CA GLN A 51 -7.47 0.18 3.20
C GLN A 51 -7.56 -0.89 4.28
N LYS A 52 -7.57 -2.17 3.90
CA LYS A 52 -7.57 -3.29 4.84
C LYS A 52 -6.33 -3.24 5.74
N TRP A 53 -5.15 -3.05 5.16
CA TRP A 53 -3.90 -2.91 5.92
C TRP A 53 -3.96 -1.76 6.94
N MET A 54 -4.53 -0.61 6.55
CA MET A 54 -4.73 0.52 7.45
C MET A 54 -5.68 0.18 8.61
N GLN A 55 -6.76 -0.54 8.34
CA GLN A 55 -7.69 -1.01 9.39
C GLN A 55 -7.00 -1.99 10.35
N GLU A 56 -6.19 -2.91 9.84
CA GLU A 56 -5.41 -3.83 10.67
C GLU A 56 -4.43 -3.08 11.59
N GLN A 57 -3.77 -2.02 11.10
CA GLN A 57 -2.91 -1.20 11.97
C GLN A 57 -3.71 -0.46 13.05
N LYS A 58 -4.92 0.02 12.73
CA LYS A 58 -5.82 0.66 13.71
C LYS A 58 -6.29 -0.33 14.78
N GLN A 59 -6.59 -1.57 14.40
CA GLN A 59 -7.01 -2.59 15.35
C GLN A 59 -5.89 -2.99 16.31
N LYS A 60 -4.63 -3.06 15.83
CA LYS A 60 -3.47 -3.29 16.70
C LYS A 60 -3.25 -2.22 17.77
N ARG A 61 -3.76 -0.99 17.56
CA ARG A 61 -3.72 0.08 18.57
C ARG A 61 -4.70 -0.18 19.73
N HIS A 62 -5.73 -0.98 19.51
CA HIS A 62 -6.77 -1.31 20.49
C HIS A 62 -6.47 -2.61 21.26
N ILE A 63 -5.19 -2.98 21.37
CA ILE A 63 -4.68 -4.09 22.19
C ILE A 63 -3.77 -3.50 23.27
#